data_AF-K1T7X7-F1
#
_entry.id   AF-K1T7X7-F1
#
_cell.length_a   1.000
_cell.length_b   1.000
_cell.length_c   1.000
_cell.angle_alpha   90.00
_cell.angle_beta   90.00
_cell.angle_gamma   90.00
#
_symmetry.space_group_name_H-M   'P 1'
#
loop_
_entity.id
_entity.type
_entity.pdbx_description
1 polymer ?
#
loop_
_entity_poly.entity_id
_entity_poly.type
_entity_poly.pdbx_seq_one_letter_code
_entity_poly.pdbx_strand_id
1 'polypeptide(L)' 'MLTVMLSDNLVAGGLKAGNLVKEAAKLIQGGGGGQPHFATAGGKNADGLNAAIDKVLELAGL' A
#
# COMPACT_ATOMS: atom_id res chain seq x y z
N MET A 1 4.91 8.60 -5.80
CA MET A 1 3.51 8.22 -5.55
C MET A 1 3.46 6.70 -5.51
N LEU A 2 2.82 6.11 -4.51
CA LEU A 2 2.63 4.66 -4.37
C LEU A 2 1.15 4.34 -4.62
N THR A 3 0.88 3.33 -5.44
CA THR A 3 -0.49 2.88 -5.75
C THR A 3 -0.57 1.38 -5.56
N VAL A 4 -1.61 0.91 -4.88
CA VAL A 4 -1.91 -0.51 -4.72
C VAL A 4 -3.28 -0.78 -5.32
N MET A 5 -3.34 -1.76 -6.21
CA MET A 5 -4.57 -2.28 -6.80
C MET A 5 -4.65 -3.75 -6.44
N LEU A 6 -5.82 -4.19 -5.97
CA LEU A 6 -6.07 -5.58 -5.62
C LEU A 6 -7.16 -6.13 -6.54
N SER A 7 -7.00 -7.37 -6.97
CA SER A 7 -8.04 -8.10 -7.68
C SER A 7 -9.19 -8.49 -6.74
N ASP A 8 -10.38 -8.70 -7.28
CA ASP A 8 -11.58 -8.95 -6.48
C ASP A 8 -11.45 -10.17 -5.56
N ASN A 9 -10.73 -11.22 -5.98
CA ASN A 9 -10.49 -12.40 -5.16
C ASN A 9 -9.61 -12.10 -3.94
N LEU A 10 -8.63 -11.19 -4.06
CA LEU A 10 -7.79 -10.77 -2.93
C LEU A 10 -8.57 -9.91 -1.94
N VAL A 11 -9.44 -9.03 -2.46
CA VAL A 11 -10.34 -8.22 -1.64
C VAL A 11 -11.36 -9.10 -0.92
N ALA A 12 -11.96 -10.07 -1.62
CA ALA A 12 -12.84 -11.07 -1.03
C ALA A 12 -12.14 -11.95 0.02
N GLY A 13 -10.83 -12.19 -0.16
CA GLY A 13 -9.94 -12.83 0.80
C GLY A 13 -9.59 -11.96 2.02
N GLY A 14 -10.11 -10.73 2.11
CA GLY A 14 -9.98 -9.85 3.27
C GLY A 14 -8.86 -8.81 3.17
N LEU A 15 -8.07 -8.81 2.09
CA LEU A 15 -7.08 -7.76 1.86
C LEU A 15 -7.77 -6.43 1.55
N LYS A 16 -7.15 -5.33 2.01
CA LYS A 16 -7.65 -3.96 1.79
C LYS A 16 -6.49 -3.08 1.35
N ALA A 17 -6.51 -2.62 0.10
CA ALA A 17 -5.48 -1.76 -0.46
C ALA A 17 -5.21 -0.53 0.42
N GLY A 18 -6.27 0.09 0.96
CA GLY A 18 -6.19 1.23 1.88
C GLY A 18 -5.33 0.97 3.13
N ASN A 19 -5.40 -0.24 3.70
CA ASN A 19 -4.59 -0.60 4.86
C ASN A 19 -3.13 -0.82 4.46
N LEU A 20 -2.89 -1.52 3.35
CA LEU A 20 -1.56 -1.80 2.83
C LEU A 20 -0.79 -0.50 2.54
N VAL A 21 -1.39 0.43 1.80
CA VAL A 21 -0.72 1.70 1.47
C VAL A 21 -0.52 2.57 2.70
N LYS A 22 -1.41 2.53 3.70
CA LYS A 22 -1.28 3.36 4.90
C LYS A 22 -0.06 2.96 5.74
N GLU A 23 0.20 1.67 5.85
CA GLU A 23 1.39 1.18 6.55
C GLU A 23 2.67 1.42 5.75
N ALA A 24 2.64 1.13 4.44
CA ALA A 24 3.77 1.37 3.55
C ALA A 24 4.13 2.86 3.42
N ALA A 25 3.15 3.77 3.46
CA ALA A 25 3.36 5.22 3.33
C ALA A 25 4.26 5.80 4.42
N LYS A 26 4.32 5.18 5.61
CA LYS A 26 5.18 5.63 6.71
C LYS A 26 6.66 5.60 6.32
N LEU A 27 7.06 4.63 5.49
CA LEU A 27 8.44 4.45 5.02
C LEU A 27 8.88 5.55 4.04
N ILE A 28 7.93 6.18 3.34
CA ILE A 28 8.18 7.34 2.48
C ILE A 28 7.85 8.68 3.17
N GLN A 29 7.74 8.69 4.51
CA GLN A 29 7.34 9.87 5.31
C GLN A 29 6.05 10.50 4.79
N GLY A 30 5.07 9.64 4.55
CA GLY A 30 3.86 9.95 3.83
C GLY A 30 2.57 9.54 4.53
N GLY A 31 1.48 9.73 3.81
CA GLY A 31 0.15 9.29 4.17
C GLY A 31 -0.60 8.80 2.94
N GLY A 32 -1.67 8.05 3.16
CA GLY A 32 -2.45 7.47 2.07
C GLY A 32 -3.76 6.86 2.55
N GLY A 33 -4.57 6.45 1.58
CA GLY A 33 -5.87 5.85 1.80
C GLY A 33 -6.58 5.53 0.49
N GLY A 34 -7.78 4.95 0.60
CA GLY A 34 -8.57 4.58 -0.56
C GLY A 34 -9.61 3.51 -0.23
N GLN A 35 -10.13 2.91 -1.29
CA GLN A 35 -11.10 1.82 -1.26
C GLN A 35 -10.41 0.46 -1.05
N PRO A 36 -11.15 -0.61 -0.72
CA PRO A 36 -10.57 -1.94 -0.54
C PRO A 36 -9.79 -2.47 -1.75
N HIS A 37 -10.24 -2.18 -2.97
CA HIS A 37 -9.60 -2.64 -4.22
C HIS A 37 -8.54 -1.67 -4.76
N PHE A 38 -8.51 -0.42 -4.28
CA PHE A 38 -7.66 0.62 -4.83
C PHE A 38 -7.30 1.65 -3.77
N ALA A 39 -6.00 1.92 -3.60
CA ALA A 39 -5.55 2.98 -2.72
C ALA A 39 -4.24 3.59 -3.18
N THR A 40 -4.02 4.84 -2.75
CA THR A 40 -2.82 5.60 -3.09
C THR A 40 -2.19 6.23 -1.85
N ALA A 41 -0.89 6.46 -1.94
CA ALA A 41 -0.11 7.18 -0.94
C ALA A 41 0.91 8.13 -1.59
N GLY A 42 1.11 9.27 -0.93
CA GLY A 42 2.14 10.24 -1.23
C GLY A 42 3.08 10.40 -0.03
N GLY A 43 4.33 10.77 -0.29
CA GLY A 43 5.35 10.93 0.75
C GLY A 43 6.45 11.90 0.34
N LYS A 44 7.18 12.41 1.32
CA LYS A 44 8.28 13.38 1.12
C LYS A 44 9.62 12.71 0.86
N ASN A 45 9.76 11.43 1.19
CA ASN A 45 11.00 10.68 1.04
C ASN A 45 10.89 9.66 -0.12
N ALA A 46 11.50 9.98 -1.27
CA ALA A 46 11.49 9.08 -2.43
C ALA A 46 12.37 7.85 -2.24
N ASP A 47 13.43 7.95 -1.43
CA ASP A 47 14.39 6.84 -1.22
C ASP A 47 13.76 5.65 -0.48
N GLY A 48 12.67 5.89 0.27
CA GLY A 48 11.91 4.86 0.97
C GLY A 48 10.97 4.03 0.08
N LEU A 49 10.89 4.32 -1.23
CA LEU A 49 9.86 3.72 -2.09
C LEU A 49 10.05 2.21 -2.27
N ASN A 50 11.29 1.72 -2.41
CA ASN A 50 11.56 0.28 -2.51
C ASN A 50 11.11 -0.44 -1.23
N ALA A 51 11.49 0.08 -0.06
CA ALA A 51 11.06 -0.49 1.23
C ALA A 51 9.53 -0.44 1.40
N ALA A 52 8.86 0.59 0.88
CA ALA A 52 7.41 0.67 0.88
C ALA A 52 6.76 -0.42 -0.01
N ILE A 53 7.35 -0.74 -1.15
CA ILE A 53 6.90 -1.85 -2.02
C ILE A 53 7.08 -3.18 -1.29
N ASP A 54 8.25 -3.44 -0.74
CA ASP A 54 8.53 -4.67 0.02
C ASP A 54 7.56 -4.83 1.19
N LYS A 55 7.25 -3.73 1.88
CA LYS A 55 6.27 -3.75 2.98
C LYS A 55 4.86 -4.09 2.52
N VAL A 56 4.45 -3.63 1.33
CA VAL A 56 3.14 -4.02 0.75
C VAL A 56 3.10 -5.52 0.47
N LEU A 57 4.15 -6.08 -0.12
CA LEU A 57 4.24 -7.52 -0.42
C LEU A 57 4.21 -8.36 0.86
N GLU A 58 4.99 -7.98 1.86
CA GLU A 58 5.01 -8.64 3.18
C GLU A 58 3.61 -8.65 3.83
N LEU A 59 2.93 -7.49 3.86
CA LEU A 59 1.60 -7.37 4.46
C LEU A 59 0.52 -8.11 3.66
N ALA A 60 0.72 -8.29 2.35
CA ALA A 60 -0.16 -9.07 1.49
C ALA A 60 0.14 -10.59 1.55
N GLY A 61 1.26 -10.99 2.17
CA GLY A 61 1.73 -12.38 2.23
C GLY A 61 2.22 -12.91 0.88
N LEU A 62 2.86 -12.06 0.07
CA LEU A 62 3.39 -12.37 -1.27
C LEU A 62 4.92 -12.40 -1.31
#